data_AF-A0A960Y5R2-F1
#
_entry.id   AF-A0A960Y5R2-F1
#
_cell.length_a   1.000
_cell.length_b   1.000
_cell.length_c   1.000
_cell.angle_alpha   90.00
_cell.angle_beta   90.00
_cell.angle_gamma   90.00
#
_symmetry.space_group_name_H-M   'P 1'
#
loop_
_entity.id
_entity.type
_entity.pdbx_description
1 polymer ?
#
loop_
_entity_poly.entity_id
_entity_poly.type
_entity_poly.pdbx_seq_one_letter_code
_entity_poly.pdbx_strand_id
1 'polypeptide(L)' 'MPQDDFHLDRTTWATGGGLLLGLGVGFFFLQTSPLAFVGCLLGGLGLGLMVTAIISARSR' A
#
# COMPACT_ATOMS: atom_id res chain seq x y z
N MET A 1 12.49 -8.57 -26.45
CA MET A 1 11.54 -8.23 -25.38
C MET A 1 12.13 -7.06 -24.60
N PRO A 2 11.39 -5.98 -24.36
CA PRO A 2 11.83 -4.90 -23.46
C PRO A 2 12.04 -5.46 -22.04
N GLN A 3 13.10 -4.98 -21.38
CA GLN A 3 13.63 -5.49 -20.09
C GLN A 3 13.54 -4.38 -19.02
N ASP A 4 12.43 -3.64 -18.97
CA ASP A 4 12.29 -2.44 -18.12
C ASP A 4 11.00 -2.36 -17.26
N ASP A 5 10.13 -3.39 -17.25
CA ASP A 5 8.82 -3.32 -16.56
C ASP A 5 8.78 -4.03 -15.18
N PHE A 6 9.61 -5.06 -14.98
CA PHE A 6 9.50 -5.97 -13.83
C PHE A 6 9.67 -5.28 -12.46
N HIS A 7 10.48 -4.21 -12.41
CA HIS A 7 10.72 -3.46 -11.17
C HIS A 7 9.56 -2.50 -10.83
N LEU A 8 8.89 -1.95 -11.84
CA LEU A 8 7.75 -1.06 -11.64
C LEU A 8 6.53 -1.83 -11.13
N ASP A 9 6.32 -3.04 -11.67
CA ASP A 9 5.20 -3.91 -11.34
C ASP A 9 5.20 -4.31 -9.86
N ARG A 10 6.35 -4.76 -9.35
CA ARG A 10 6.47 -5.24 -7.97
C ARG A 10 6.24 -4.13 -6.93
N THR A 11 6.68 -2.92 -7.24
CA THR A 11 6.55 -1.73 -6.39
C THR A 11 5.12 -1.18 -6.40
N THR A 12 4.51 -1.16 -7.59
CA THR A 12 3.09 -0.80 -7.78
C THR A 12 2.17 -1.79 -7.08
N TRP A 13 2.45 -3.10 -7.18
CA TRP A 13 1.68 -4.14 -6.49
C TRP A 13 1.81 -4.08 -4.97
N ALA A 14 2.99 -3.80 -4.41
CA ALA A 14 3.17 -3.67 -2.97
C ALA A 14 2.38 -2.48 -2.39
N THR A 15 2.40 -1.34 -3.09
CA THR A 15 1.64 -0.14 -2.71
C THR A 15 0.14 -0.37 -2.87
N GLY A 16 -0.27 -0.99 -3.98
CA GLY A 16 -1.66 -1.37 -4.24
C GLY A 16 -2.21 -2.35 -3.21
N GLY A 17 -1.42 -3.34 -2.78
CA GLY A 17 -1.80 -4.32 -1.75
C GLY A 17 -1.95 -3.71 -0.36
N GLY A 18 -1.04 -2.82 0.06
CA GLY A 18 -1.13 -2.09 1.32
C GLY A 18 -2.35 -1.17 1.38
N LEU A 19 -2.65 -0.51 0.26
CA LEU A 19 -3.87 0.27 0.06
C LEU A 19 -5.14 -0.59 0.16
N LEU A 20 -5.20 -1.72 -0.55
CA LEU A 20 -6.36 -2.62 -0.54
C LEU A 20 -6.62 -3.20 0.86
N LEU A 21 -5.57 -3.54 1.62
CA LEU A 21 -5.71 -3.95 3.02
C LEU A 21 -6.26 -2.83 3.90
N GLY A 22 -5.71 -1.61 3.79
CA GLY A 22 -6.18 -0.46 4.56
C GLY A 22 -7.63 -0.09 4.22
N LEU A 23 -8.01 -0.16 2.94
CA LEU A 23 -9.37 0.06 2.46
C LEU A 23 -10.33 -1.02 2.95
N GLY A 24 -9.94 -2.31 2.87
CA GLY A 24 -10.76 -3.44 3.31
C GLY A 24 -11.03 -3.44 4.81
N VAL A 25 -9.99 -3.24 5.63
CA VAL A 25 -10.14 -3.14 7.10
C VAL A 25 -10.86 -1.85 7.49
N GLY A 26 -10.58 -0.75 6.79
CA GLY A 26 -11.24 0.53 7.03
C GLY A 26 -12.74 0.49 6.74
N PHE A 27 -13.18 -0.14 5.63
CA PHE A 27 -14.59 -0.16 5.24
C PHE A 27 -15.48 -0.79 6.32
N PHE A 28 -14.90 -1.70 7.11
CA PHE A 28 -15.55 -2.33 8.27
C PHE A 28 -15.76 -1.37 9.45
N PHE A 29 -14.86 -0.38 9.61
CA PHE A 29 -14.89 0.61 10.70
C PHE A 29 -15.70 1.88 10.37
N LEU A 30 -16.03 2.09 9.09
CA LEU A 30 -16.86 3.22 8.63
C LEU A 30 -18.24 3.24 9.31
N GLN A 31 -18.73 2.07 9.73
CA GLN A 31 -19.99 1.90 10.43
C GLN A 31 -19.97 2.48 11.87
N THR A 32 -18.80 2.72 12.45
CA THR A 32 -18.66 3.15 13.86
C THR A 32 -17.98 4.51 14.01
N SER A 33 -16.94 4.81 13.20
CA SER A 33 -16.26 6.13 13.25
C SER A 33 -15.38 6.38 12.01
N PRO A 34 -15.57 7.50 11.29
CA PRO A 34 -14.77 7.84 10.11
C PRO A 34 -13.29 8.11 10.41
N LEU A 35 -12.93 8.52 11.63
CA LEU A 35 -11.51 8.69 12.01
C LEU A 35 -10.75 7.36 12.05
N ALA A 36 -11.39 6.27 12.45
CA ALA A 36 -10.76 4.94 12.49
C ALA A 36 -10.57 4.37 11.07
N PHE A 37 -11.49 4.67 10.16
CA PHE A 37 -11.33 4.41 8.73
C PHE A 37 -10.09 5.09 8.16
N VAL A 38 -9.96 6.40 8.40
CA VAL A 38 -8.81 7.19 7.94
C VAL A 38 -7.51 6.68 8.57
N GLY A 39 -7.53 6.28 9.85
CA GLY A 39 -6.39 5.67 10.53
C GLY A 39 -5.91 4.35 9.89
N CYS A 40 -6.83 3.43 9.59
CA CYS A 40 -6.47 2.19 8.88
C CYS A 40 -6.02 2.45 7.44
N LEU A 41 -6.60 3.46 6.76
CA LEU A 41 -6.22 3.84 5.41
C LEU A 41 -4.80 4.41 5.37
N LEU A 42 -4.48 5.36 6.26
CA LEU A 42 -3.13 5.92 6.42
C LEU A 42 -2.13 4.87 6.90
N GLY A 43 -2.53 3.97 7.79
CA GLY A 43 -1.69 2.86 8.26
C GLY A 43 -1.35 1.88 7.13
N GLY A 44 -2.34 1.45 6.35
CA GLY A 44 -2.16 0.54 5.21
C GLY A 44 -1.35 1.16 4.07
N LEU A 45 -1.63 2.42 3.74
CA LEU A 45 -0.88 3.17 2.72
C LEU A 45 0.56 3.46 3.19
N GLY A 46 0.73 3.87 4.45
CA GLY A 46 2.04 4.12 5.06
C GLY A 46 2.91 2.87 5.05
N LEU A 47 2.36 1.72 5.44
CA LEU A 47 3.08 0.44 5.44
C LEU A 47 3.40 -0.04 4.01
N GLY A 48 2.44 0.08 3.08
CA GLY A 48 2.65 -0.25 1.66
C GLY A 48 3.75 0.59 1.01
N LEU A 49 3.77 1.90 1.28
CA LEU A 49 4.83 2.82 0.84
C LEU A 49 6.17 2.52 1.49
N MET A 50 6.20 2.15 2.78
CA MET A 50 7.44 1.80 3.48
C MET A 50 8.09 0.55 2.85
N VAL A 51 7.29 -0.49 2.59
CA VAL A 51 7.75 -1.71 1.92
C VAL A 51 8.24 -1.41 0.50
N THR A 52 7.48 -0.63 -0.27
CA THR A 52 7.87 -0.13 -1.59
C THR A 52 9.18 0.65 -1.57
N ALA A 53 9.35 1.56 -0.61
CA ALA A 53 10.54 2.39 -0.46
C ALA A 53 11.76 1.53 -0.10
N ILE A 54 11.62 0.54 0.79
CA ILE A 54 12.71 -0.40 1.13
C ILE A 54 13.10 -1.22 -0.10
N ILE A 55 12.13 -1.76 -0.85
CA ILE A 55 12.40 -2.55 -2.07
C ILE A 55 13.10 -1.68 -3.12
N SER A 56 12.61 -0.46 -3.34
CA SER A 56 13.18 0.49 -4.30
C SER A 56 14.58 0.94 -3.89
N ALA A 57 14.81 1.20 -2.59
CA ALA A 57 16.11 1.59 -2.06
C ALA A 57 17.15 0.46 -2.17
N ARG A 58 16.73 -0.79 -2.01
CA ARG A 58 17.60 -1.97 -2.15
C ARG A 58 17.84 -2.41 -3.60
N SER A 59 17.10 -1.82 -4.54
CA SER A 59 17.22 -2.06 -5.99
C SER A 59 18.15 -1.05 -6.69
N ARG A 60 18.69 -0.07 -5.97
CA ARG A 60 19.88 0.67 -6.41
C ARG A 60 21.13 -0.04 -5.93
#